data_AF-A0A6D2J0W0-F1
#
_entry.id   AF-A0A6D2J0W0-F1
#
_cell.length_a   1.000
_cell.length_b   1.000
_cell.length_c   1.000
_cell.angle_alpha   90.00
_cell.angle_beta   90.00
_cell.angle_gamma   90.00
#
_symmetry.space_group_name_H-M   'P 1'
#
loop_
_entity.id
_entity.type
_entity.pdbx_description
1 polymer ?
#
loop_
_entity_poly.entity_id
_entity_poly.type
_entity_poly.pdbx_seq_one_letter_code
_entity_poly.pdbx_strand_id
1 'polypeptide(L)'
;MSKSQIESTCASLQQELEIIWDEVGETETERDKILIDIEEECREVYNRKIEKVKEERIRLRQEIADTEARVIGICSVMEEPPILGRQHSSDQCGRSLKEELGKILLKLEEMDKRKSERKIQFIQVIEDIRCVRDETDGEPEESCSSDFSIDESDLSLRKLEELHTELYTLQEQKRNRVKQIQEHLRTLESLCSVLGLSFGETVVKIHPSLVESEGSRSISNETLHKLTSSVEQWHETKIQRMQELQDLVTTMLEYWNLMDTPAEEQQKFMDVSCNIAATVSEITKPNSLSIDLLEEVKAELCRLEDLKWSKMKELVLKKRSELEEICRRTHIVLEEEEDIEMDNVIKAIESGDVNPENILEQIEYRAGKVKEEALCRKDILEKAEKWLNACEEENWLEEYNQDENRYNAGKGSHLILKRAEKARALVTKLPAMVEALVSKITSWESEKEAEFLFDGNRLLSMLDEYTELREEKEQERRRKRDLKKLQGQVITSEQDKGTPTKPQSAKKSLKVATNKRFASSPRTDSPHSAKSMTSQSRYG
;
A
#
# COMPACT_ATOMS: atom_id res chain seq x y z
N MET A 1 -37.11 88.33 62.32
CA MET A 1 -38.15 89.26 62.82
C MET A 1 -39.50 88.70 62.45
N SER A 2 -40.39 88.51 63.41
CA SER A 2 -41.76 88.08 63.13
C SER A 2 -42.56 89.24 62.53
N LYS A 3 -43.59 88.92 61.74
CA LYS A 3 -44.53 89.92 61.19
C LYS A 3 -45.06 90.86 62.29
N SER A 4 -45.31 90.31 63.48
CA SER A 4 -45.73 91.04 64.68
C SER A 4 -44.71 92.04 65.21
N GLN A 5 -43.40 91.80 65.05
CA GLN A 5 -42.37 92.75 65.44
C GLN A 5 -42.32 93.94 64.49
N ILE A 6 -42.51 93.72 63.18
CA ILE A 6 -42.53 94.78 62.16
C ILE A 6 -43.74 95.70 62.37
N GLU A 7 -44.92 95.12 62.57
CA GLU A 7 -46.14 95.86 62.88
C GLU A 7 -45.99 96.69 64.17
N SER A 8 -45.37 96.12 65.21
CA SER A 8 -45.10 96.83 66.47
C SER A 8 -44.08 97.98 66.31
N THR A 9 -43.04 97.81 65.49
CA THR A 9 -42.07 98.89 65.22
C THR A 9 -42.64 99.99 64.35
N CYS A 10 -43.46 99.66 63.35
CA CYS A 10 -44.16 100.65 62.53
C CYS A 10 -45.14 101.47 63.38
N ALA A 11 -45.91 100.83 64.27
CA ALA A 11 -46.83 101.53 65.16
C ALA A 11 -46.10 102.47 66.14
N SER A 12 -44.94 102.06 66.66
CA SER A 12 -44.11 102.90 67.53
C SER A 12 -43.56 104.13 66.80
N LEU A 13 -43.07 103.96 65.57
CA LEU A 13 -42.53 105.06 64.75
C LEU A 13 -43.62 106.04 64.30
N GLN A 14 -44.83 105.55 64.04
CA GLN A 14 -45.98 106.36 63.67
C GLN A 14 -46.47 107.21 64.86
N GLN A 15 -46.49 106.64 66.07
CA GLN A 15 -46.82 107.37 67.30
C GLN A 15 -45.79 108.47 67.62
N GLU A 16 -44.51 108.22 67.36
CA GLU A 16 -43.45 109.22 67.51
C GLU A 16 -43.58 110.35 66.48
N LEU A 17 -43.98 110.02 65.24
CA LEU A 17 -44.24 110.99 64.18
C LEU A 17 -45.46 111.88 64.46
N GLU A 18 -46.53 111.32 65.05
CA GLU A 18 -47.70 112.08 65.52
C GLU A 18 -47.34 113.11 66.59
N ILE A 19 -46.53 112.72 67.58
CA ILE A 19 -46.05 113.62 68.64
C ILE A 19 -45.23 114.77 68.03
N ILE A 20 -44.32 114.48 67.10
CA ILE A 20 -43.47 115.49 66.46
C ILE A 20 -44.28 116.41 65.53
N TRP A 21 -45.28 115.89 64.82
CA TRP A 21 -46.17 116.71 63.98
C TRP A 21 -47.01 117.70 64.80
N ASP A 22 -47.43 117.32 66.01
CA ASP A 22 -48.14 118.20 66.95
C ASP A 22 -47.22 119.31 67.50
N GLU A 23 -45.92 119.05 67.65
CA GLU A 23 -44.92 120.05 68.05
C GLU A 23 -44.56 121.04 66.93
N VAL A 24 -44.52 120.58 65.67
CA VAL A 24 -44.15 121.40 64.49
C VAL A 24 -45.34 122.21 63.95
N GLY A 25 -46.57 121.75 64.16
CA GLY A 25 -47.79 122.44 63.71
C GLY A 25 -48.18 122.17 62.25
N GLU A 26 -47.79 121.01 61.71
CA GLU A 26 -48.11 120.57 60.33
C GLU A 26 -49.63 120.42 60.11
N THR A 27 -50.12 120.83 58.94
CA THR A 27 -51.55 120.71 58.61
C THR A 27 -51.96 119.25 58.37
N GLU A 28 -53.23 118.92 58.63
CA GLU A 28 -53.77 117.57 58.41
C GLU A 28 -53.52 117.08 56.97
N THR A 29 -53.58 117.99 55.99
CA THR A 29 -53.27 117.71 54.58
C THR A 29 -51.79 117.41 54.30
N GLU A 30 -50.85 118.00 55.05
CA GLU A 30 -49.40 117.75 54.92
C GLU A 30 -49.01 116.45 55.64
N ARG A 31 -49.63 116.15 56.79
CA ARG A 31 -49.48 114.88 57.51
C ARG A 31 -49.97 113.70 56.67
N ASP A 32 -51.16 113.81 56.08
CA ASP A 32 -51.70 112.78 55.18
C ASP A 32 -50.79 112.55 53.96
N LYS A 33 -50.21 113.62 53.42
CA LYS A 33 -49.27 113.53 52.30
C LYS A 33 -47.98 112.78 52.67
N ILE A 34 -47.37 113.09 53.82
CA ILE A 34 -46.16 112.39 54.28
C ILE A 34 -46.46 110.93 54.63
N LEU A 35 -47.63 110.65 55.21
CA LEU A 35 -48.05 109.27 55.50
C LEU A 35 -48.23 108.45 54.20
N ILE A 36 -48.83 109.05 53.17
CA ILE A 36 -48.94 108.45 51.83
C ILE A 36 -47.54 108.20 51.22
N ASP A 37 -46.62 109.15 51.34
CA ASP A 37 -45.24 109.00 50.84
C ASP A 37 -44.51 107.83 51.54
N ILE A 38 -44.65 107.69 52.87
CA ILE A 38 -44.09 106.56 53.64
C ILE A 38 -44.73 105.22 53.23
N GLU A 39 -46.06 105.20 53.04
CA GLU A 39 -46.76 104.01 52.54
C GLU A 39 -46.29 103.63 51.13
N GLU A 40 -46.04 104.61 50.26
CA GLU A 40 -45.55 104.42 48.90
C GLU A 40 -44.11 103.88 48.91
N GLU A 41 -43.20 104.45 49.70
CA GLU A 41 -41.83 103.93 49.87
C GLU A 41 -41.82 102.51 50.45
N CYS A 42 -42.65 102.23 51.47
CA CYS A 42 -42.80 100.87 52.02
C CYS A 42 -43.32 99.90 50.95
N ARG A 43 -44.32 100.31 50.18
CA ARG A 43 -44.89 99.53 49.08
C ARG A 43 -43.86 99.25 47.99
N GLU A 44 -43.02 100.22 47.64
CA GLU A 44 -41.92 100.03 46.70
C GLU A 44 -40.86 99.04 47.19
N VAL A 45 -40.48 99.10 48.48
CA VAL A 45 -39.53 98.14 49.07
C VAL A 45 -40.11 96.73 49.06
N TYR A 46 -41.38 96.56 49.45
CA TYR A 46 -42.08 95.27 49.35
C TYR A 46 -42.17 94.79 47.91
N ASN A 47 -42.58 95.64 46.96
CA ASN A 47 -42.65 95.29 45.54
C ASN A 47 -41.29 94.87 44.99
N ARG A 48 -40.21 95.62 45.29
CA ARG A 48 -38.84 95.26 44.87
C ARG A 48 -38.41 93.91 45.44
N LYS A 49 -38.78 93.59 46.69
CA LYS A 49 -38.46 92.29 47.29
C LYS A 49 -39.31 91.16 46.71
N ILE A 50 -40.58 91.43 46.42
CA ILE A 50 -41.49 90.49 45.73
C ILE A 50 -41.00 90.21 44.32
N GLU A 51 -40.60 91.21 43.55
CA GLU A 51 -40.06 91.03 42.20
C GLU A 51 -38.77 90.20 42.21
N LYS A 52 -37.84 90.46 43.13
CA LYS A 52 -36.66 89.59 43.31
C LYS A 52 -37.03 88.13 43.59
N VAL A 53 -38.02 87.89 44.45
CA VAL A 53 -38.49 86.51 44.74
C VAL A 53 -39.22 85.91 43.54
N LYS A 54 -39.94 86.69 42.74
CA LYS A 54 -40.57 86.24 41.49
C LYS A 54 -39.51 85.86 40.44
N GLU A 55 -38.46 86.67 40.29
CA GLU A 55 -37.31 86.38 39.43
C GLU A 55 -36.60 85.10 39.87
N GLU A 56 -36.31 84.94 41.16
CA GLU A 56 -35.73 83.70 41.71
C GLU A 56 -36.66 82.49 41.48
N ARG A 57 -37.98 82.66 41.62
CA ARG A 57 -38.97 81.62 41.35
C ARG A 57 -38.97 81.20 39.89
N ILE A 58 -38.91 82.15 38.95
CA ILE A 58 -38.84 81.87 37.51
C ILE A 58 -37.54 81.15 37.19
N ARG A 59 -36.41 81.63 37.73
CA ARG A 59 -35.09 81.01 37.56
C ARG A 59 -35.09 79.54 38.04
N LEU A 60 -35.59 79.29 39.25
CA LEU A 60 -35.66 77.92 39.79
C LEU A 60 -36.56 77.01 38.94
N ARG A 61 -37.70 77.52 38.45
CA ARG A 61 -38.58 76.74 37.55
C ARG A 61 -37.92 76.42 36.22
N GLN A 62 -37.17 77.36 35.64
CA GLN A 62 -36.42 77.12 34.42
C GLN A 62 -35.34 76.06 34.64
N GLU A 63 -34.58 76.16 35.74
CA GLU A 63 -33.53 75.19 36.07
C GLU A 63 -34.10 73.78 36.34
N ILE A 64 -35.28 73.70 36.97
CA ILE A 64 -36.04 72.45 37.11
C ILE A 64 -36.39 71.89 35.72
N ALA A 65 -36.97 72.69 34.83
CA ALA A 65 -37.33 72.23 33.48
C ALA A 65 -36.11 71.76 32.67
N ASP A 66 -34.98 72.49 32.77
CA ASP A 66 -33.74 72.15 32.06
C ASP A 66 -33.09 70.87 32.62
N THR A 67 -33.13 70.67 33.96
CA THR A 67 -32.64 69.44 34.60
C THR A 67 -33.56 68.24 34.31
N GLU A 68 -34.87 68.42 34.32
CA GLU A 68 -35.84 67.39 33.91
C GLU A 68 -35.67 66.99 32.45
N ALA A 69 -35.47 67.96 31.54
CA ALA A 69 -35.22 67.68 30.14
C ALA A 69 -33.94 66.85 29.93
N ARG A 70 -32.88 67.13 30.70
CA ARG A 70 -31.65 66.32 30.67
C ARG A 70 -31.87 64.89 31.17
N VAL A 71 -32.60 64.73 32.28
CA VAL A 71 -32.96 63.39 32.79
C VAL A 71 -33.77 62.60 31.76
N ILE A 72 -34.77 63.23 31.13
CA ILE A 72 -35.58 62.61 30.07
C ILE A 72 -34.71 62.22 28.88
N GLY A 73 -33.79 63.10 28.46
CA GLY A 73 -32.85 62.81 27.38
C GLY A 73 -31.98 61.58 27.64
N ILE A 74 -31.44 61.45 28.86
CA ILE A 74 -30.65 60.27 29.26
C ILE A 74 -31.53 59.01 29.29
N CYS A 75 -32.74 59.12 29.85
CA CYS A 75 -33.72 58.02 29.87
C CYS A 75 -34.08 57.53 28.46
N SER A 76 -34.26 58.45 27.49
CA SER A 76 -34.55 58.10 26.10
C SER A 76 -33.40 57.33 25.44
N VAL A 77 -32.15 57.77 25.62
CA VAL A 77 -30.96 57.07 25.09
C VAL A 77 -30.80 55.68 25.72
N MET A 78 -31.23 55.51 26.97
CA MET A 78 -31.16 54.23 27.68
C MET A 78 -32.39 53.32 27.45
N GLU A 79 -33.40 53.78 26.69
CA GLU A 79 -34.75 53.16 26.60
C GLU A 79 -35.39 52.86 27.98
N GLU A 80 -35.01 53.59 29.03
CA GLU A 80 -35.55 53.42 30.38
C GLU A 80 -36.73 54.40 30.59
N PRO A 81 -37.84 53.97 31.22
CA PRO A 81 -38.92 54.89 31.54
C PRO A 81 -38.37 56.00 32.44
N PRO A 82 -38.60 57.29 32.12
CA PRO A 82 -38.27 58.35 33.04
C PRO A 82 -39.16 58.18 34.27
N ILE A 83 -38.60 57.66 35.36
CA ILE A 83 -39.23 57.65 36.68
C ILE A 83 -39.10 59.07 37.27
N LEU A 84 -39.51 60.08 36.48
CA LEU A 84 -39.88 61.38 36.97
C LEU A 84 -41.38 61.27 37.20
N GLY A 85 -41.76 61.08 38.47
CA GLY A 85 -43.12 60.78 38.87
C GLY A 85 -44.15 61.68 38.19
N ARG A 86 -44.88 61.13 37.21
CA ARG A 86 -46.15 61.66 36.69
C ARG A 86 -47.27 61.51 37.73
N GLN A 87 -46.94 61.76 39.00
CA GLN A 87 -47.79 61.65 40.19
C GLN A 87 -47.75 62.91 41.05
N HIS A 88 -47.15 64.01 40.55
CA HIS A 88 -47.08 65.28 41.28
C HIS A 88 -48.14 66.31 40.89
N SER A 89 -49.08 65.98 40.01
CA SER A 89 -50.15 66.91 39.61
C SER A 89 -51.27 67.07 40.64
N SER A 90 -51.31 66.32 41.76
CA SER A 90 -52.40 66.47 42.75
C SER A 90 -52.01 66.70 44.21
N ASP A 91 -50.72 66.72 44.60
CA ASP A 91 -50.36 66.78 46.03
C ASP A 91 -49.23 67.76 46.43
N GLN A 92 -48.84 68.68 45.55
CA GLN A 92 -47.85 69.72 45.89
C GLN A 92 -48.53 70.97 46.46
N CYS A 93 -48.87 70.93 47.76
CA CYS A 93 -49.30 72.13 48.50
C CYS A 93 -48.29 72.53 49.61
N GLY A 94 -47.03 72.07 49.59
CA GLY A 94 -46.13 72.38 50.72
C GLY A 94 -44.62 72.18 50.61
N ARG A 95 -44.01 71.96 49.43
CA ARG A 95 -42.53 71.80 49.31
C ARG A 95 -41.88 73.00 48.63
N SER A 96 -40.65 73.32 49.02
CA SER A 96 -39.89 74.43 48.43
C SER A 96 -39.31 74.06 47.05
N LEU A 97 -39.31 74.99 46.09
CA LEU A 97 -38.72 74.76 44.75
C LEU A 97 -37.23 74.36 44.82
N LYS A 98 -36.52 74.79 45.89
CA LYS A 98 -35.13 74.41 46.14
C LYS A 98 -34.98 72.94 46.51
N GLU A 99 -35.91 72.39 47.29
CA GLU A 99 -35.92 70.95 47.61
C GLU A 99 -36.26 70.08 46.39
N GLU A 100 -37.16 70.56 45.53
CA GLU A 100 -37.53 69.89 44.27
C GLU A 100 -36.34 69.85 43.30
N LEU A 101 -35.69 71.00 43.08
CA LEU A 101 -34.46 71.09 42.29
C LEU A 101 -33.36 70.17 42.85
N GLY A 102 -33.17 70.13 44.17
CA GLY A 102 -32.19 69.26 44.81
C GLY A 102 -32.43 67.76 44.55
N LYS A 103 -33.69 67.32 44.54
CA LYS A 103 -34.04 65.92 44.23
C LYS A 103 -33.81 65.58 42.76
N ILE A 104 -34.14 66.50 41.85
CA ILE A 104 -33.95 66.29 40.41
C ILE A 104 -32.45 66.27 40.06
N LEU A 105 -31.65 67.14 40.69
CA LEU A 105 -30.19 67.13 40.55
C LEU A 105 -29.56 65.82 41.04
N LEU A 106 -29.98 65.31 42.20
CA LEU A 106 -29.54 63.98 42.67
C LEU A 106 -29.92 62.87 41.69
N LYS A 107 -31.13 62.94 41.10
CA LYS A 107 -31.55 61.96 40.11
C LYS A 107 -30.73 62.06 38.83
N LEU A 108 -30.40 63.27 38.39
CA LEU A 108 -29.55 63.50 37.23
C LEU A 108 -28.16 62.89 37.44
N GLU A 109 -27.54 63.10 38.60
CA GLU A 109 -26.23 62.50 38.93
C GLU A 109 -26.29 60.97 38.92
N GLU A 110 -27.37 60.38 39.44
CA GLU A 110 -27.60 58.93 39.39
C GLU A 110 -27.75 58.42 37.95
N MET A 111 -28.48 59.15 37.09
CA MET A 111 -28.65 58.80 35.67
C MET A 111 -27.34 58.94 34.88
N ASP A 112 -26.56 59.99 35.12
CA ASP A 112 -25.26 60.22 34.48
C ASP A 112 -24.26 59.11 34.85
N LYS A 113 -24.28 58.68 36.12
CA LYS A 113 -23.49 57.53 36.58
C LYS A 113 -23.89 56.25 35.86
N ARG A 114 -25.19 55.93 35.80
CA ARG A 114 -25.68 54.73 35.08
C ARG A 114 -25.37 54.77 33.59
N LYS A 115 -25.48 55.94 32.94
CA LYS A 115 -25.09 56.13 31.54
C LYS A 115 -23.61 55.82 31.33
N SER A 116 -22.76 56.34 32.21
CA SER A 116 -21.30 56.12 32.15
C SER A 116 -20.92 54.66 32.36
N GLU A 117 -21.53 53.99 33.35
CA GLU A 117 -21.36 52.55 33.59
C GLU A 117 -21.78 51.71 32.38
N ARG A 118 -22.92 52.05 31.76
CA ARG A 118 -23.39 51.34 30.56
C ARG A 118 -22.45 51.57 29.37
N LYS A 119 -21.94 52.79 29.18
CA LYS A 119 -20.95 53.09 28.14
C LYS A 119 -19.69 52.23 28.31
N ILE A 120 -19.21 52.04 29.54
CA ILE A 120 -18.07 51.17 29.83
C ILE A 120 -18.37 49.70 29.45
N GLN A 121 -19.58 49.20 29.76
CA GLN A 121 -19.98 47.84 29.37
C GLN A 121 -20.00 47.66 27.84
N PHE A 122 -20.54 48.63 27.10
CA PHE A 122 -20.52 48.60 25.63
C PHE A 122 -19.11 48.57 25.07
N ILE A 123 -18.19 49.39 25.60
CA ILE A 123 -16.78 49.39 25.20
C ILE A 123 -16.19 48.00 25.40
N GLN A 124 -16.38 47.44 26.58
CA GLN A 124 -15.83 46.13 26.93
C GLN A 124 -16.35 45.01 26.03
N VAL A 125 -17.66 44.95 25.77
CA VAL A 125 -18.24 43.91 24.90
C VAL A 125 -17.78 44.05 23.46
N ILE A 126 -17.69 45.28 22.93
CA ILE A 126 -17.21 45.52 21.56
C ILE A 126 -15.72 45.14 21.44
N GLU A 127 -14.92 45.49 22.45
CA GLU A 127 -13.51 45.12 22.51
C GLU A 127 -13.34 43.59 22.58
N ASP A 128 -14.12 42.91 23.42
CA ASP A 128 -14.13 41.44 23.51
C ASP A 128 -14.53 40.79 22.17
N ILE A 129 -15.56 41.32 21.48
CA ILE A 129 -15.98 40.84 20.15
C ILE A 129 -14.84 41.00 19.15
N ARG A 130 -14.17 42.16 19.14
CA ARG A 130 -13.05 42.43 18.23
C ARG A 130 -11.89 41.48 18.52
N CYS A 131 -11.47 41.32 19.77
CA CYS A 131 -10.42 40.38 20.15
C CYS A 131 -10.72 38.95 19.67
N VAL A 132 -11.97 38.48 19.84
CA VAL A 132 -12.35 37.14 19.33
C VAL A 132 -12.29 37.09 17.80
N ARG A 133 -12.72 38.15 17.10
CA ARG A 133 -12.69 38.21 15.64
C ARG A 133 -11.27 38.24 15.09
N ASP A 134 -10.41 39.08 15.65
CA ASP A 134 -9.00 39.21 15.25
C ASP A 134 -8.25 37.89 15.44
N GLU A 135 -8.48 37.19 16.56
CA GLU A 135 -7.94 35.85 16.77
C GLU A 135 -8.42 34.81 15.74
N THR A 136 -9.67 34.93 15.25
CA THR A 136 -10.24 33.99 14.27
C THR A 136 -9.87 34.29 12.83
N ASP A 137 -9.63 35.55 12.50
CA ASP A 137 -9.30 36.00 11.14
C ASP A 137 -7.78 36.07 10.92
N GLY A 138 -6.99 36.18 12.00
CA GLY A 138 -5.53 36.21 11.95
C GLY A 138 -4.95 37.55 11.50
N GLU A 139 -5.71 38.64 11.67
CA GLU A 139 -5.25 40.01 11.44
C GLU A 139 -4.28 40.43 12.56
N PRO A 140 -3.16 41.13 12.25
CA PRO A 140 -2.18 41.51 13.24
C PRO A 140 -2.72 42.58 14.20
N GLU A 141 -2.36 42.47 15.48
CA GLU A 141 -2.68 43.41 16.57
C GLU A 141 -2.23 44.87 16.32
N GLU A 142 -1.47 45.14 15.25
CA GLU A 142 -0.84 46.45 14.98
C GLU A 142 -1.76 47.50 14.34
N SER A 143 -2.97 47.13 13.90
CA SER A 143 -3.95 48.09 13.32
C SER A 143 -4.79 48.83 14.37
N CYS A 144 -4.73 48.42 15.64
CA CYS A 144 -5.67 48.84 16.68
C CYS A 144 -5.33 50.22 17.30
N SER A 145 -5.51 51.29 16.52
CA SER A 145 -5.63 52.63 17.10
C SER A 145 -6.65 53.53 16.39
N SER A 146 -7.69 52.95 15.78
CA SER A 146 -8.82 53.75 15.30
C SER A 146 -9.82 53.98 16.43
N ASP A 147 -9.94 55.25 16.79
CA ASP A 147 -10.87 55.87 17.73
C ASP A 147 -12.25 55.19 17.78
N PHE A 148 -12.69 54.83 18.98
CA PHE A 148 -13.95 54.13 19.23
C PHE A 148 -15.14 55.06 18.99
N SER A 149 -15.81 54.96 17.84
CA SER A 149 -17.11 55.60 17.63
C SER A 149 -18.23 54.70 18.18
N ILE A 150 -18.47 54.77 19.48
CA ILE A 150 -19.72 54.22 20.05
C ILE A 150 -20.85 55.09 19.55
N ASP A 151 -21.92 54.46 19.07
CA ASP A 151 -23.16 55.18 18.84
C ASP A 151 -23.75 55.61 20.18
N GLU A 152 -23.45 56.85 20.60
CA GLU A 152 -23.98 57.41 21.85
C GLU A 152 -25.50 57.63 21.80
N SER A 153 -26.15 57.42 20.65
CA SER A 153 -27.59 57.59 20.50
C SER A 153 -28.42 56.40 21.00
N ASP A 154 -27.83 55.20 21.10
CA ASP A 154 -28.50 53.97 21.56
C ASP A 154 -27.65 53.22 22.61
N LEU A 155 -27.94 53.48 23.89
CA LEU A 155 -27.40 52.73 25.04
C LEU A 155 -28.50 51.88 25.69
N SER A 156 -29.40 51.34 24.87
CA SER A 156 -30.47 50.46 25.35
C SER A 156 -29.93 49.14 25.90
N LEU A 157 -30.65 48.55 26.86
CA LEU A 157 -30.34 47.20 27.36
C LEU A 157 -30.51 46.15 26.28
N ARG A 158 -31.49 46.33 25.38
CA ARG A 158 -31.71 45.44 24.25
C ARG A 158 -30.49 45.36 23.34
N LYS A 159 -29.89 46.51 23.00
CA LYS A 159 -28.69 46.52 22.15
C LYS A 159 -27.49 45.88 22.84
N LEU A 160 -27.34 46.09 24.15
CA LEU A 160 -26.30 45.45 24.93
C LEU A 160 -26.47 43.92 24.98
N GLU A 161 -27.71 43.44 25.15
CA GLU A 161 -28.05 42.02 25.10
C GLU A 161 -27.75 41.41 23.71
N GLU A 162 -28.08 42.11 22.62
CA GLU A 162 -27.72 41.68 21.26
C GLU A 162 -26.21 41.49 21.11
N LEU A 163 -25.40 42.46 21.55
CA LEU A 163 -23.94 42.36 21.52
C LEU A 163 -23.41 41.21 22.39
N HIS A 164 -23.99 41.00 23.57
CA HIS A 164 -23.64 39.85 24.41
C HIS A 164 -23.99 38.52 23.73
N THR A 165 -25.12 38.43 23.01
CA THR A 165 -25.46 37.22 22.25
C THR A 165 -24.51 37.00 21.08
N GLU A 166 -24.11 38.05 20.36
CA GLU A 166 -23.08 37.97 19.32
C GLU A 166 -21.75 37.47 19.90
N LEU A 167 -21.28 38.09 20.99
CA LEU A 167 -20.07 37.67 21.70
C LEU A 167 -20.13 36.19 22.11
N TYR A 168 -21.25 35.75 22.69
CA TYR A 168 -21.43 34.35 23.08
C TYR A 168 -21.31 33.40 21.88
N THR A 169 -21.97 33.73 20.76
CA THR A 169 -21.89 32.91 19.53
C THR A 169 -20.48 32.84 18.95
N LEU A 170 -19.75 33.95 18.92
CA LEU A 170 -18.36 34.00 18.48
C LEU A 170 -17.43 33.20 19.40
N GLN A 171 -17.63 33.28 20.72
CA GLN A 171 -16.88 32.47 21.69
C GLN A 171 -17.16 30.97 21.53
N GLU A 172 -18.39 30.57 21.22
CA GLU A 172 -18.73 29.17 20.91
C GLU A 172 -18.09 28.70 19.61
N GLN A 173 -18.06 29.54 18.57
CA GLN A 173 -17.34 29.25 17.33
C GLN A 173 -15.84 29.07 17.59
N LYS A 174 -15.21 29.97 18.35
CA LYS A 174 -13.80 29.84 18.78
C LYS A 174 -13.54 28.52 19.52
N ARG A 175 -14.40 28.15 20.47
CA ARG A 175 -14.28 26.89 21.22
C ARG A 175 -14.39 25.66 20.32
N ASN A 176 -15.36 25.65 19.41
CA ASN A 176 -15.54 24.54 18.47
C ASN A 176 -14.39 24.42 17.49
N ARG A 177 -13.85 25.55 17.06
CA ARG A 177 -12.68 25.60 16.20
C ARG A 177 -11.42 25.07 16.87
N VAL A 178 -11.17 25.44 18.12
CA VAL A 178 -10.06 24.87 18.89
C VAL A 178 -10.19 23.35 19.00
N LYS A 179 -11.41 22.84 19.24
CA LYS A 179 -11.66 21.38 19.25
C LYS A 179 -11.36 20.74 17.89
N GLN A 180 -11.82 21.34 16.79
CA GLN A 180 -11.55 20.86 15.42
C GLN A 180 -10.05 20.82 15.12
N ILE A 181 -9.31 21.88 15.45
CA ILE A 181 -7.85 21.91 15.26
C ILE A 181 -7.19 20.79 16.09
N GLN A 182 -7.60 20.60 17.34
CA GLN A 182 -7.07 19.51 18.17
C GLN A 182 -7.41 18.11 17.65
N GLU A 183 -8.59 17.93 17.06
CA GLU A 183 -8.99 16.68 16.42
C GLU A 183 -8.18 16.44 15.15
N HIS A 184 -8.07 17.44 14.27
CA HIS A 184 -7.26 17.36 13.06
C HIS A 184 -5.78 17.10 13.35
N LEU A 185 -5.21 17.71 14.40
CA LEU A 185 -3.85 17.42 14.85
C LEU A 185 -3.69 15.97 15.32
N ARG A 186 -4.66 15.43 16.07
CA ARG A 186 -4.65 14.01 16.50
C ARG A 186 -4.78 13.06 15.31
N THR A 187 -5.63 13.38 14.33
CA THR A 187 -5.74 12.59 13.11
C THR A 187 -4.48 12.71 12.26
N LEU A 188 -3.86 13.88 12.21
CA LEU A 188 -2.61 14.08 11.48
C LEU A 188 -1.47 13.30 12.12
N GLU A 189 -1.36 13.31 13.44
CA GLU A 189 -0.36 12.53 14.18
C GLU A 189 -0.52 11.02 13.92
N SER A 190 -1.76 10.51 13.95
CA SER A 190 -2.01 9.10 13.65
C SER A 190 -1.71 8.75 12.19
N LEU A 191 -2.05 9.63 11.23
CA LEU A 191 -1.72 9.46 9.82
C LEU A 191 -0.20 9.47 9.59
N CYS A 192 0.52 10.44 10.18
CA CYS A 192 1.97 10.53 10.09
C CYS A 192 2.65 9.29 10.70
N SER A 193 2.17 8.81 11.85
CA SER A 193 2.68 7.60 12.50
C SER A 193 2.56 6.37 11.61
N VAL A 194 1.39 6.17 10.96
CA VAL A 194 1.17 5.02 10.06
C VAL A 194 1.99 5.13 8.76
N LEU A 195 2.07 6.33 8.19
CA LEU A 195 2.78 6.60 6.93
C LEU A 195 4.31 6.71 7.09
N GLY A 196 4.82 6.68 8.33
CA GLY A 196 6.23 6.89 8.64
C GLY A 196 6.73 8.31 8.35
N LEU A 197 5.85 9.31 8.47
CA LEU A 197 6.18 10.72 8.25
C LEU A 197 6.48 11.44 9.57
N SER A 198 7.32 12.46 9.50
CA SER A 198 7.63 13.36 10.61
C SER A 198 6.44 14.30 10.87
N PHE A 199 5.73 14.06 11.98
CA PHE A 199 4.63 14.94 12.41
C PHE A 199 5.10 16.39 12.58
N GLY A 200 6.25 16.59 13.24
CA GLY A 200 6.81 17.93 13.49
C GLY A 200 7.04 18.74 12.21
N GLU A 201 7.70 18.16 11.21
CA GLU A 201 7.97 18.86 9.94
C GLU A 201 6.68 19.16 9.16
N THR A 202 5.69 18.27 9.24
CA THR A 202 4.39 18.45 8.59
C THR A 202 3.61 19.59 9.24
N VAL A 203 3.61 19.67 10.57
CA VAL A 203 2.92 20.75 11.30
C VAL A 203 3.63 22.10 11.13
N VAL A 204 4.96 22.14 11.12
CA VAL A 204 5.73 23.37 10.85
C VAL A 204 5.40 23.95 9.47
N LYS A 205 5.24 23.10 8.44
CA LYS A 205 4.83 23.53 7.09
C LYS A 205 3.43 24.16 7.06
N ILE A 206 2.54 23.75 7.95
CA ILE A 206 1.18 24.31 8.08
C ILE A 206 1.24 25.65 8.80
N HIS A 207 1.75 25.64 10.05
CA HIS A 207 2.00 26.85 10.82
C HIS A 207 2.95 26.56 12.01
N PRO A 208 4.06 27.31 12.19
CA PRO A 208 5.04 27.07 13.26
C PRO A 208 4.43 27.10 14.67
N SER A 209 3.46 27.99 14.92
CA SER A 209 2.81 28.15 16.22
C SER A 209 1.96 26.95 16.67
N LEU A 210 1.76 25.94 15.81
CA LEU A 210 1.05 24.71 16.17
C LEU A 210 1.98 23.70 16.87
N VAL A 211 3.30 23.85 16.72
CA VAL A 211 4.33 23.02 17.38
C VAL A 211 4.80 23.65 18.69
N GLU A 212 4.94 24.97 18.74
CA GLU A 212 5.44 25.67 19.91
C GLU A 212 4.39 25.72 21.03
N SER A 213 4.69 25.06 22.16
CA SER A 213 3.80 24.96 23.32
C SER A 213 3.66 26.27 24.11
N GLU A 214 4.50 27.27 23.85
CA GLU A 214 4.59 28.50 24.65
C GLU A 214 3.79 29.69 24.09
N GLY A 215 3.18 29.56 22.92
CA GLY A 215 2.37 30.61 22.27
C GLY A 215 0.89 30.25 22.09
N SER A 216 0.07 31.25 21.77
CA SER A 216 -1.30 31.03 21.27
C SER A 216 -1.22 30.28 19.94
N ARG A 217 -1.78 29.06 19.91
CA ARG A 217 -1.93 28.31 18.66
C ARG A 217 -2.75 29.17 17.71
N SER A 218 -2.33 29.32 16.46
CA SER A 218 -3.10 30.05 15.47
C SER A 218 -4.45 29.38 15.26
N ILE A 219 -5.53 30.14 15.51
CA ILE A 219 -6.92 29.72 15.32
C ILE A 219 -7.47 30.42 14.05
N SER A 220 -6.63 30.71 13.06
CA SER A 220 -7.06 31.43 11.85
C SER A 220 -7.76 30.53 10.83
N ASN A 221 -8.61 31.13 9.98
CA ASN A 221 -9.28 30.49 8.82
C ASN A 221 -8.31 29.80 7.89
N GLU A 222 -7.21 30.48 7.59
CA GLU A 222 -6.14 29.93 6.78
C GLU A 222 -5.49 28.69 7.41
N THR A 223 -5.21 28.74 8.73
CA THR A 223 -4.55 27.63 9.43
C THR A 223 -5.44 26.40 9.49
N LEU A 224 -6.74 26.58 9.77
CA LEU A 224 -7.69 25.47 9.76
C LEU A 224 -7.82 24.86 8.36
N HIS A 225 -7.96 25.68 7.32
CA HIS A 225 -8.07 25.19 5.95
C HIS A 225 -6.84 24.40 5.52
N LYS A 226 -5.63 24.94 5.75
CA LYS A 226 -4.36 24.22 5.47
C LYS A 226 -4.25 22.91 6.22
N LEU A 227 -4.70 22.88 7.48
CA LEU A 227 -4.70 21.68 8.29
C LEU A 227 -5.67 20.63 7.74
N THR A 228 -6.91 21.03 7.39
CA THR A 228 -7.89 20.14 6.77
C THR A 228 -7.39 19.58 5.43
N SER A 229 -6.86 20.43 4.54
CA SER A 229 -6.30 19.98 3.25
C SER A 229 -5.12 19.02 3.45
N SER A 230 -4.27 19.25 4.45
CA SER A 230 -3.16 18.34 4.76
C SER A 230 -3.67 16.98 5.26
N VAL A 231 -4.66 16.97 6.15
CA VAL A 231 -5.29 15.73 6.63
C VAL A 231 -5.90 14.94 5.49
N GLU A 232 -6.61 15.60 4.57
CA GLU A 232 -7.19 14.97 3.37
C GLU A 232 -6.11 14.39 2.46
N GLN A 233 -5.04 15.15 2.18
CA GLN A 233 -3.91 14.68 1.37
C GLN A 233 -3.25 13.43 1.95
N TRP A 234 -3.01 13.40 3.27
CA TRP A 234 -2.41 12.25 3.93
C TRP A 234 -3.35 11.05 4.02
N HIS A 235 -4.65 11.30 4.18
CA HIS A 235 -5.65 10.24 4.10
C HIS A 235 -5.68 9.60 2.71
N GLU A 236 -5.65 10.40 1.65
CA GLU A 236 -5.56 9.91 0.27
C GLU A 236 -4.27 9.12 0.03
N THR A 237 -3.13 9.63 0.50
CA THR A 237 -1.84 8.92 0.43
C THR A 237 -1.90 7.58 1.17
N LYS A 238 -2.58 7.52 2.32
CA LYS A 238 -2.80 6.28 3.08
C LYS A 238 -3.59 5.27 2.28
N ILE A 239 -4.65 5.69 1.60
CA ILE A 239 -5.46 4.82 0.72
C ILE A 239 -4.59 4.28 -0.42
N GLN A 240 -3.84 5.16 -1.11
CA GLN A 240 -3.00 4.77 -2.24
C GLN A 240 -1.93 3.75 -1.85
N ARG A 241 -1.19 4.00 -0.77
CA ARG A 241 -0.16 3.07 -0.28
C ARG A 241 -0.75 1.76 0.24
N MET A 242 -1.96 1.80 0.80
CA MET A 242 -2.66 0.57 1.20
C MET A 242 -2.95 -0.31 -0.01
N GLN A 243 -3.53 0.26 -1.06
CA GLN A 243 -3.85 -0.49 -2.27
C GLN A 243 -2.59 -1.08 -2.89
N GLU A 244 -1.54 -0.27 -3.02
CA GLU A 244 -0.25 -0.74 -3.54
C GLU A 244 0.34 -1.87 -2.69
N LEU A 245 0.30 -1.76 -1.36
CA LEU A 245 0.74 -2.82 -0.47
C LEU A 245 -0.09 -4.09 -0.64
N GLN A 246 -1.41 -3.99 -0.75
CA GLN A 246 -2.29 -5.14 -0.96
C GLN A 246 -1.99 -5.86 -2.29
N ASP A 247 -1.77 -5.11 -3.36
CA ASP A 247 -1.43 -5.66 -4.68
C ASP A 247 -0.05 -6.36 -4.65
N LEU A 248 0.95 -5.74 -4.03
CA LEU A 248 2.29 -6.32 -3.86
C LEU A 248 2.27 -7.58 -2.99
N VAL A 249 1.53 -7.57 -1.90
CA VAL A 249 1.46 -8.73 -1.01
C VAL A 249 0.67 -9.87 -1.67
N THR A 250 -0.35 -9.57 -2.49
CA THR A 250 -1.07 -10.58 -3.27
C THR A 250 -0.15 -11.28 -4.27
N THR A 251 0.63 -10.51 -5.04
CA THR A 251 1.63 -11.08 -5.96
C THR A 251 2.72 -11.85 -5.22
N MET A 252 3.11 -11.40 -4.02
CA MET A 252 4.09 -12.11 -3.18
C MET A 252 3.54 -13.47 -2.72
N LEU A 253 2.26 -13.54 -2.31
CA LEU A 253 1.61 -14.81 -1.98
C LEU A 253 1.53 -15.75 -3.19
N GLU A 254 1.23 -15.22 -4.38
CA GLU A 254 1.24 -16.01 -5.62
C GLU A 254 2.62 -16.62 -5.88
N TYR A 255 3.70 -15.83 -5.71
CA TYR A 255 5.07 -16.36 -5.84
C TYR A 255 5.45 -17.35 -4.75
N TRP A 256 5.04 -17.12 -3.48
CA TRP A 256 5.30 -18.10 -2.43
C TRP A 256 4.61 -19.45 -2.69
N ASN A 257 3.36 -19.42 -3.17
CA ASN A 257 2.61 -20.60 -3.56
C ASN A 257 3.23 -21.30 -4.78
N LEU A 258 3.68 -20.53 -5.78
CA LEU A 258 4.32 -21.07 -6.98
C LEU A 258 5.68 -21.73 -6.69
N MET A 259 6.44 -21.14 -5.76
CA MET A 259 7.82 -21.53 -5.48
C MET A 259 7.97 -22.47 -4.28
N ASP A 260 6.86 -22.85 -3.64
CA ASP A 260 6.82 -23.59 -2.37
C ASP A 260 7.78 -22.98 -1.33
N THR A 261 7.68 -21.66 -1.13
CA THR A 261 8.64 -20.92 -0.27
C THR A 261 8.51 -21.38 1.18
N PRO A 262 9.62 -21.68 1.89
CA PRO A 262 9.58 -22.21 3.25
C PRO A 262 8.98 -21.21 4.26
N ALA A 263 8.34 -21.74 5.30
CA ALA A 263 7.61 -20.93 6.29
C ALA A 263 8.52 -19.95 7.05
N GLU A 264 9.80 -20.28 7.23
CA GLU A 264 10.79 -19.42 7.88
C GLU A 264 11.05 -18.13 7.10
N GLU A 265 11.02 -18.19 5.76
CA GLU A 265 11.14 -17.02 4.89
C GLU A 265 9.86 -16.21 4.88
N GLN A 266 8.70 -16.88 4.84
CA GLN A 266 7.38 -16.22 4.90
C GLN A 266 7.16 -15.47 6.23
N GLN A 267 7.69 -16.00 7.34
CA GLN A 267 7.48 -15.47 8.69
C GLN A 267 7.83 -13.98 8.83
N LYS A 268 8.84 -13.50 8.09
CA LYS A 268 9.27 -12.09 8.11
C LYS A 268 8.19 -11.13 7.61
N PHE A 269 7.33 -11.60 6.71
CA PHE A 269 6.31 -10.81 6.04
C PHE A 269 4.88 -11.20 6.46
N MET A 270 4.72 -12.07 7.47
CA MET A 270 3.40 -12.48 7.96
C MET A 270 2.58 -11.31 8.51
N ASP A 271 3.22 -10.41 9.25
CA ASP A 271 2.60 -9.18 9.77
C ASP A 271 2.04 -8.30 8.64
N VAL A 272 2.70 -8.31 7.48
CA VAL A 272 2.30 -7.56 6.29
C VAL A 272 1.21 -8.33 5.52
N SER A 273 1.33 -9.65 5.46
CA SER A 273 0.38 -10.56 4.80
C SER A 273 -1.00 -10.54 5.43
N CYS A 274 -1.07 -10.37 6.75
CA CYS A 274 -2.34 -10.20 7.46
C CYS A 274 -3.08 -8.91 7.08
N ASN A 275 -2.41 -7.91 6.48
CA ASN A 275 -3.03 -6.64 6.09
C ASN A 275 -3.80 -6.72 4.75
N ILE A 276 -3.73 -7.83 4.02
CA ILE A 276 -4.45 -7.99 2.75
C ILE A 276 -5.96 -7.83 2.93
N ALA A 277 -6.50 -8.39 4.01
CA ALA A 277 -7.93 -8.29 4.33
C ALA A 277 -8.29 -7.08 5.22
N ALA A 278 -7.29 -6.33 5.69
CA ALA A 278 -7.50 -5.22 6.60
C ALA A 278 -8.09 -4.00 5.87
N THR A 279 -8.99 -3.29 6.53
CA THR A 279 -9.52 -2.03 5.99
C THR A 279 -8.57 -0.86 6.26
N VAL A 280 -8.70 0.24 5.51
CA VAL A 280 -7.89 1.47 5.68
C VAL A 280 -7.95 2.00 7.13
N SER A 281 -9.07 1.79 7.82
CA SER A 281 -9.29 2.22 9.20
C SER A 281 -8.63 1.31 10.25
N GLU A 282 -8.39 0.05 9.92
CA GLU A 282 -7.80 -0.94 10.84
C GLU A 282 -6.29 -0.81 10.97
N ILE A 283 -5.62 -0.29 9.93
CA ILE A 283 -4.17 -0.05 9.98
C ILE A 283 -3.88 1.22 10.80
N THR A 284 -3.48 0.96 12.04
CA THR A 284 -3.14 1.96 13.07
C THR A 284 -1.72 1.77 13.62
N LYS A 285 -1.05 0.66 13.28
CA LYS A 285 0.31 0.37 13.73
C LYS A 285 1.30 1.34 13.05
N PRO A 286 2.27 1.88 13.80
CA PRO A 286 3.26 2.81 13.25
C PRO A 286 4.08 2.14 12.15
N ASN A 287 4.43 2.93 11.13
CA ASN A 287 5.22 2.53 9.96
C ASN A 287 4.63 1.41 9.09
N SER A 288 3.37 1.02 9.31
CA SER A 288 2.70 -0.04 8.52
C SER A 288 2.43 0.33 7.07
N LEU A 289 2.48 1.62 6.71
CA LEU A 289 2.41 2.11 5.32
C LEU A 289 3.56 3.09 5.05
N SER A 290 4.69 2.85 5.70
CA SER A 290 5.93 3.60 5.45
C SER A 290 6.49 3.28 4.06
N ILE A 291 7.27 4.21 3.51
CA ILE A 291 7.97 4.00 2.24
C ILE A 291 8.98 2.85 2.40
N ASP A 292 9.70 2.82 3.52
CA ASP A 292 10.70 1.78 3.81
C ASP A 292 10.09 0.37 3.79
N LEU A 293 8.92 0.17 4.41
CA LEU A 293 8.24 -1.13 4.38
C LEU A 293 7.80 -1.51 2.96
N LEU A 294 7.29 -0.55 2.21
CA LEU A 294 6.87 -0.78 0.82
C LEU A 294 8.05 -1.15 -0.07
N GLU A 295 9.20 -0.49 0.13
CA GLU A 295 10.46 -0.83 -0.55
C GLU A 295 10.98 -2.21 -0.13
N GLU A 296 10.85 -2.59 1.14
CA GLU A 296 11.22 -3.93 1.62
C GLU A 296 10.39 -5.03 0.95
N VAL A 297 9.07 -4.84 0.84
CA VAL A 297 8.17 -5.79 0.14
C VAL A 297 8.49 -5.85 -1.36
N LYS A 298 8.74 -4.70 -2.01
CA LYS A 298 9.16 -4.67 -3.43
C LYS A 298 10.50 -5.38 -3.64
N ALA A 299 11.47 -5.18 -2.75
CA ALA A 299 12.76 -5.84 -2.84
C ALA A 299 12.63 -7.37 -2.68
N GLU A 300 11.75 -7.84 -1.79
CA GLU A 300 11.46 -9.26 -1.67
C GLU A 300 10.79 -9.83 -2.92
N LEU A 301 9.85 -9.10 -3.53
CA LEU A 301 9.27 -9.49 -4.82
C LEU A 301 10.33 -9.60 -5.92
N CYS A 302 11.22 -8.62 -6.06
CA CYS A 302 12.33 -8.70 -7.02
C CYS A 302 13.21 -9.93 -6.74
N ARG A 303 13.52 -10.21 -5.47
CA ARG A 303 14.27 -11.41 -5.08
C ARG A 303 13.55 -12.71 -5.48
N LEU A 304 12.23 -12.77 -5.30
CA LEU A 304 11.41 -13.92 -5.68
C LEU A 304 11.32 -14.09 -7.20
N GLU A 305 11.25 -12.98 -7.95
CA GLU A 305 11.29 -12.98 -9.41
C GLU A 305 12.63 -13.48 -9.95
N ASP A 306 13.74 -13.00 -9.38
CA ASP A 306 15.08 -13.46 -9.72
C ASP A 306 15.27 -14.95 -9.39
N LEU A 307 14.69 -15.40 -8.26
CA LEU A 307 14.71 -16.80 -7.87
C LEU A 307 13.86 -17.66 -8.83
N LYS A 308 12.67 -17.20 -9.20
CA LYS A 308 11.80 -17.86 -10.20
C LYS A 308 12.54 -17.99 -11.52
N TRP A 309 13.14 -16.90 -11.98
CA TRP A 309 13.95 -16.88 -13.20
C TRP A 309 15.10 -17.89 -13.14
N SER A 310 15.86 -17.88 -12.04
CA SER A 310 17.01 -18.76 -11.85
C SER A 310 16.61 -20.24 -11.83
N LYS A 311 15.53 -20.59 -11.12
CA LYS A 311 14.99 -21.97 -11.13
C LYS A 311 14.46 -22.37 -12.50
N MET A 312 13.77 -21.46 -13.20
CA MET A 312 13.25 -21.74 -14.53
C MET A 312 14.37 -21.97 -15.55
N LYS A 313 15.44 -21.16 -15.48
CA LYS A 313 16.66 -21.37 -16.26
C LYS A 313 17.29 -22.74 -15.99
N GLU A 314 17.42 -23.13 -14.71
CA GLU A 314 17.95 -24.44 -14.35
C GLU A 314 17.07 -25.58 -14.91
N LEU A 315 15.75 -25.44 -14.81
CA LEU A 315 14.80 -26.43 -15.33
C LEU A 315 14.91 -26.57 -16.85
N VAL A 316 15.01 -25.46 -17.59
CA VAL A 316 15.24 -25.44 -19.04
C VAL A 316 16.52 -26.18 -19.41
N LEU A 317 17.65 -25.87 -18.75
CA LEU A 317 18.93 -26.54 -19.00
C LEU A 317 18.86 -28.03 -18.68
N LYS A 318 18.20 -28.40 -17.58
CA LYS A 318 17.99 -29.81 -17.21
C LYS A 318 17.15 -30.54 -18.26
N LYS A 319 16.02 -29.98 -18.69
CA LYS A 319 15.16 -30.58 -19.73
C LYS A 319 15.87 -30.73 -21.06
N ARG A 320 16.70 -29.76 -21.43
CA ARG A 320 17.58 -29.89 -22.59
C ARG A 320 18.56 -31.05 -22.44
N SER A 321 19.25 -31.15 -21.30
CA SER A 321 20.20 -32.25 -21.07
C SER A 321 19.50 -33.62 -21.08
N GLU A 322 18.27 -33.73 -20.55
CA GLU A 322 17.44 -34.93 -20.63
C GLU A 322 17.09 -35.27 -22.07
N LEU A 323 16.74 -34.27 -22.90
CA LEU A 323 16.47 -34.43 -24.32
C LEU A 323 17.69 -34.95 -25.08
N GLU A 324 18.85 -34.29 -24.92
CA GLU A 324 20.12 -34.72 -25.53
C GLU A 324 20.51 -36.14 -25.09
N GLU A 325 20.27 -36.48 -23.83
CA GLU A 325 20.54 -37.83 -23.34
C GLU A 325 19.61 -38.88 -23.97
N ILE A 326 18.33 -38.56 -24.20
CA ILE A 326 17.42 -39.43 -24.94
C ILE A 326 17.93 -39.60 -26.37
N CYS A 327 18.25 -38.51 -27.07
CA CYS A 327 18.81 -38.54 -28.44
C CYS A 327 20.06 -39.42 -28.53
N ARG A 328 21.01 -39.25 -27.60
CA ARG A 328 22.23 -40.07 -27.51
C ARG A 328 21.93 -41.55 -27.31
N ARG A 329 20.95 -41.90 -26.46
CA ARG A 329 20.57 -43.31 -26.22
C ARG A 329 19.82 -43.94 -27.40
N THR A 330 19.16 -43.14 -28.21
CA THR A 330 18.30 -43.61 -29.32
C THR A 330 18.95 -43.43 -30.69
N HIS A 331 20.18 -42.92 -30.73
CA HIS A 331 20.94 -42.63 -31.93
C HIS A 331 20.15 -41.72 -32.91
N ILE A 332 19.33 -40.83 -32.36
CA ILE A 332 18.60 -39.79 -33.09
C ILE A 332 19.52 -38.58 -33.17
N VAL A 333 19.84 -38.14 -34.39
CA VAL A 333 20.50 -36.86 -34.64
C VAL A 333 19.41 -35.83 -34.85
N LEU A 334 19.45 -34.73 -34.07
CA LEU A 334 18.59 -33.59 -34.29
C LEU A 334 19.07 -32.84 -35.54
N GLU A 335 18.15 -32.31 -36.35
CA GLU A 335 18.51 -31.49 -37.51
C GLU A 335 19.35 -30.29 -37.05
N GLU A 336 20.50 -30.06 -37.70
CA GLU A 336 21.51 -29.07 -37.26
C GLU A 336 20.91 -27.66 -37.09
N GLU A 337 19.95 -27.29 -37.94
CA GLU A 337 19.25 -26.00 -37.88
C GLU A 337 18.38 -25.86 -36.63
N GLU A 338 17.69 -26.93 -36.22
CA GLU A 338 16.82 -26.92 -35.03
C GLU A 338 17.62 -26.91 -33.72
N ASP A 339 18.79 -27.54 -33.70
CA ASP A 339 19.69 -27.57 -32.54
C ASP A 339 20.40 -26.21 -32.38
N ILE A 340 20.86 -25.59 -33.48
CA ILE A 340 21.44 -24.24 -33.47
C ILE A 340 20.41 -23.20 -33.01
N GLU A 341 19.16 -23.29 -33.46
CA GLU A 341 18.10 -22.39 -33.03
C GLU A 341 17.83 -22.54 -31.52
N MET A 342 17.80 -23.76 -30.99
CA MET A 342 17.64 -24.00 -29.55
C MET A 342 18.82 -23.45 -28.75
N ASP A 343 20.04 -23.60 -29.29
CA ASP A 343 21.26 -23.12 -28.67
C ASP A 343 21.32 -21.59 -28.61
N ASN A 344 20.82 -20.92 -29.65
CA ASN A 344 20.68 -19.46 -29.70
C ASN A 344 19.60 -18.96 -28.74
N VAL A 345 18.47 -19.65 -28.65
CA VAL A 345 17.37 -19.32 -27.74
C VAL A 345 17.81 -19.49 -26.27
N ILE A 346 18.66 -20.47 -25.97
CA ILE A 346 19.22 -20.66 -24.62
C ILE A 346 20.27 -19.60 -24.29
N LYS A 347 21.12 -19.20 -25.24
CA LYS A 347 22.01 -18.05 -25.06
C LYS A 347 21.24 -16.76 -24.82
N ALA A 348 20.04 -16.62 -25.41
CA ALA A 348 19.15 -15.49 -25.14
C ALA A 348 18.53 -15.53 -23.71
N ILE A 349 18.37 -16.71 -23.10
CA ILE A 349 18.05 -16.82 -21.65
C ILE A 349 19.25 -16.37 -20.82
N GLU A 350 20.47 -16.70 -21.24
CA GLU A 350 21.68 -16.30 -20.52
C GLU A 350 21.90 -14.78 -20.54
N SER A 351 21.45 -14.09 -21.60
CA SER A 351 21.46 -12.61 -21.69
C SER A 351 20.26 -11.93 -21.05
N GLY A 352 19.20 -12.66 -20.67
CA GLY A 352 18.00 -12.11 -20.03
C GLY A 352 16.93 -11.58 -21.00
N ASP A 353 17.04 -11.89 -22.29
CA ASP A 353 16.21 -11.27 -23.34
C ASP A 353 14.88 -12.00 -23.60
N VAL A 354 14.71 -13.24 -23.15
CA VAL A 354 13.55 -14.09 -23.49
C VAL A 354 12.99 -14.81 -22.28
N ASN A 355 11.66 -14.80 -22.13
CA ASN A 355 10.95 -15.53 -21.07
C ASN A 355 11.23 -17.06 -21.13
N PRO A 356 11.84 -17.66 -20.08
CA PRO A 356 12.18 -19.06 -20.01
C PRO A 356 10.97 -20.02 -20.07
N GLU A 357 9.76 -19.57 -19.72
CA GLU A 357 8.54 -20.40 -19.75
C GLU A 357 8.18 -20.88 -21.16
N ASN A 358 8.24 -20.00 -22.15
CA ASN A 358 7.95 -20.34 -23.55
C ASN A 358 9.00 -21.32 -24.13
N ILE A 359 10.25 -21.16 -23.70
CA ILE A 359 11.36 -22.00 -24.12
C ILE A 359 11.24 -23.39 -23.50
N LEU A 360 10.83 -23.46 -22.23
CA LEU A 360 10.55 -24.73 -21.56
C LEU A 360 9.46 -25.51 -22.31
N GLU A 361 8.35 -24.86 -22.67
CA GLU A 361 7.26 -25.50 -23.44
C GLU A 361 7.76 -26.06 -24.79
N GLN A 362 8.59 -25.29 -25.50
CA GLN A 362 9.19 -25.73 -26.76
C GLN A 362 10.12 -26.94 -26.59
N ILE A 363 10.95 -26.96 -25.54
CA ILE A 363 11.83 -28.11 -25.23
C ILE A 363 10.99 -29.32 -24.83
N GLU A 364 9.94 -29.15 -24.03
CA GLU A 364 9.06 -30.25 -23.61
C GLU A 364 8.30 -30.85 -24.79
N TYR A 365 7.82 -30.01 -25.71
CA TYR A 365 7.20 -30.45 -26.96
C TYR A 365 8.15 -31.29 -27.81
N ARG A 366 9.38 -30.80 -28.02
CA ARG A 366 10.42 -31.54 -28.76
C ARG A 366 10.80 -32.84 -28.04
N ALA A 367 10.96 -32.80 -26.72
CA ALA A 367 11.22 -34.00 -25.93
C ALA A 367 10.08 -35.02 -26.01
N GLY A 368 8.82 -34.57 -26.15
CA GLY A 368 7.68 -35.43 -26.47
C GLY A 368 7.86 -36.17 -27.79
N LYS A 369 8.18 -35.45 -28.87
CA LYS A 369 8.42 -36.05 -30.21
C LYS A 369 9.56 -37.06 -30.19
N VAL A 370 10.71 -36.69 -29.63
CA VAL A 370 11.87 -37.59 -29.56
C VAL A 370 11.56 -38.82 -28.71
N LYS A 371 10.80 -38.69 -27.62
CA LYS A 371 10.37 -39.85 -26.81
C LYS A 371 9.43 -40.78 -27.58
N GLU A 372 8.51 -40.25 -28.37
CA GLU A 372 7.64 -41.05 -29.22
C GLU A 372 8.45 -41.83 -30.26
N GLU A 373 9.38 -41.15 -30.94
CA GLU A 373 10.26 -41.79 -31.92
C GLU A 373 11.17 -42.84 -31.27
N ALA A 374 11.73 -42.55 -30.10
CA ALA A 374 12.51 -43.49 -29.30
C ALA A 374 11.76 -44.80 -29.03
N LEU A 375 10.46 -44.72 -28.73
CA LEU A 375 9.61 -45.90 -28.53
C LEU A 375 9.45 -46.71 -29.82
N CYS A 376 9.23 -46.04 -30.95
CA CYS A 376 9.15 -46.71 -32.25
C CYS A 376 10.47 -47.38 -32.66
N ARG A 377 11.62 -46.75 -32.33
CA ARG A 377 12.97 -47.26 -32.66
C ARG A 377 13.43 -48.40 -31.76
N LYS A 378 12.82 -48.58 -30.58
CA LYS A 378 13.27 -49.50 -29.52
C LYS A 378 13.55 -50.92 -30.01
N ASP A 379 12.63 -51.53 -30.77
CA ASP A 379 12.79 -52.90 -31.28
C ASP A 379 13.97 -53.03 -32.24
N ILE A 380 14.21 -52.00 -33.07
CA ILE A 380 15.29 -51.97 -34.05
C ILE A 380 16.62 -51.79 -33.32
N LEU A 381 16.69 -50.86 -32.36
CA LEU A 381 17.88 -50.60 -31.57
C LEU A 381 18.30 -51.83 -30.75
N GLU A 382 17.37 -52.56 -30.12
CA GLU A 382 17.69 -53.79 -29.37
C GLU A 382 18.30 -54.88 -30.30
N LYS A 383 17.80 -54.97 -31.54
CA LYS A 383 18.36 -55.89 -32.54
C LYS A 383 19.71 -55.40 -33.08
N ALA A 384 19.85 -54.10 -33.32
CA ALA A 384 21.07 -53.46 -33.78
C ALA A 384 22.19 -53.62 -32.74
N GLU A 385 21.91 -53.41 -31.46
CA GLU A 385 22.85 -53.62 -30.35
C GLU A 385 23.31 -55.08 -30.29
N LYS A 386 22.40 -56.05 -30.43
CA LYS A 386 22.77 -57.47 -30.49
C LYS A 386 23.64 -57.79 -31.70
N TRP A 387 23.37 -57.16 -32.84
CA TRP A 387 24.17 -57.30 -34.06
C TRP A 387 25.57 -56.69 -33.89
N LEU A 388 25.68 -55.45 -33.40
CA LEU A 388 26.95 -54.78 -33.12
C LEU A 388 27.83 -55.61 -32.17
N ASN A 389 27.27 -56.07 -31.04
CA ASN A 389 27.98 -56.96 -30.11
C ASN A 389 28.45 -58.26 -30.79
N ALA A 390 27.67 -58.80 -31.71
CA ALA A 390 28.04 -60.01 -32.45
C ALA A 390 29.13 -59.73 -33.50
N CYS A 391 29.15 -58.54 -34.12
CA CYS A 391 30.25 -58.07 -34.97
C CYS A 391 31.54 -57.85 -34.18
N GLU A 392 31.47 -57.30 -32.96
CA GLU A 392 32.63 -57.18 -32.08
C GLU A 392 33.22 -58.55 -31.71
N GLU A 393 32.36 -59.53 -31.38
CA GLU A 393 32.80 -60.91 -31.12
C GLU A 393 33.33 -61.61 -32.38
N GLU A 394 32.85 -61.26 -33.58
CA GLU A 394 33.42 -61.73 -34.85
C GLU A 394 34.84 -61.19 -35.04
N ASN A 395 35.03 -59.88 -34.90
CA ASN A 395 36.34 -59.24 -35.00
C ASN A 395 37.33 -59.82 -33.97
N TRP A 396 36.91 -59.97 -32.71
CA TRP A 396 37.71 -60.61 -31.68
C TRP A 396 38.09 -62.06 -32.04
N LEU A 397 37.14 -62.83 -32.60
CA LEU A 397 37.41 -64.20 -33.03
C LEU A 397 38.37 -64.24 -34.22
N GLU A 398 38.30 -63.29 -35.13
CA GLU A 398 39.24 -63.14 -36.25
C GLU A 398 40.66 -62.85 -35.75
N GLU A 399 40.83 -61.89 -34.85
CA GLU A 399 42.11 -61.60 -34.18
C GLU A 399 42.65 -62.84 -33.46
N TYR A 400 41.80 -63.54 -32.69
CA TYR A 400 42.15 -64.79 -32.02
C TYR A 400 42.51 -65.93 -32.99
N ASN A 401 41.97 -65.94 -34.21
CA ASN A 401 42.31 -66.92 -35.23
C ASN A 401 43.64 -66.61 -35.94
N GLN A 402 44.10 -65.36 -35.92
CA GLN A 402 45.37 -64.92 -36.49
C GLN A 402 46.55 -65.09 -35.52
N ASP A 403 46.29 -65.17 -34.22
CA ASP A 403 47.31 -65.39 -33.20
C ASP A 403 47.97 -66.78 -33.34
N GLU A 404 49.28 -66.80 -33.63
CA GLU A 404 50.08 -68.04 -33.74
C GLU A 404 50.24 -68.76 -32.38
N ASN A 405 50.11 -68.03 -31.27
CA ASN A 405 50.26 -68.52 -29.90
C ASN A 405 48.95 -69.06 -29.27
N ARG A 406 47.90 -69.20 -30.09
CA ARG A 406 46.53 -69.58 -29.71
C ARG A 406 46.41 -70.81 -28.81
N TYR A 407 47.28 -71.80 -28.99
CA TYR A 407 47.23 -73.10 -28.30
C TYR A 407 48.22 -73.22 -27.14
N ASN A 408 48.84 -72.12 -26.70
CA ASN A 408 49.71 -72.14 -25.54
C ASN A 408 48.95 -72.68 -24.32
N ALA A 409 49.51 -73.72 -23.69
CA ALA A 409 48.92 -74.46 -22.58
C ALA A 409 49.00 -73.70 -21.25
N GLY A 410 48.56 -72.43 -21.24
CA GLY A 410 48.47 -71.59 -20.05
C GLY A 410 47.20 -71.84 -19.24
N LYS A 411 47.26 -71.55 -17.94
CA LYS A 411 46.11 -71.58 -17.02
C LYS A 411 45.05 -70.57 -17.51
N GLY A 412 43.93 -71.05 -18.05
CA GLY A 412 42.87 -70.20 -18.63
C GLY A 412 42.56 -70.44 -20.13
N SER A 413 43.40 -71.21 -20.83
CA SER A 413 43.22 -71.53 -22.27
C SER A 413 41.85 -72.16 -22.58
N HIS A 414 41.34 -73.03 -21.71
CA HIS A 414 40.00 -73.63 -21.85
C HIS A 414 38.85 -72.61 -21.80
N LEU A 415 38.99 -71.51 -21.05
CA LEU A 415 37.97 -70.46 -21.00
C LEU A 415 37.97 -69.62 -22.30
N ILE A 416 39.16 -69.32 -22.83
CA ILE A 416 39.33 -68.61 -24.11
C ILE A 416 38.81 -69.48 -25.26
N LEU A 417 39.09 -70.78 -25.23
CA LEU A 417 38.55 -71.74 -26.21
C LEU A 417 37.02 -71.80 -26.15
N LYS A 418 36.43 -71.80 -24.94
CA LYS A 418 34.97 -71.73 -24.75
C LYS A 418 34.38 -70.41 -25.26
N ARG A 419 35.05 -69.28 -25.04
CA ARG A 419 34.64 -67.98 -25.63
C ARG A 419 34.69 -68.05 -27.16
N ALA A 420 35.76 -68.60 -27.73
CA ALA A 420 35.90 -68.75 -29.17
C ALA A 420 34.85 -69.69 -29.78
N GLU A 421 34.47 -70.77 -29.10
CA GLU A 421 33.36 -71.64 -29.52
C GLU A 421 32.02 -70.90 -29.47
N LYS A 422 31.77 -70.15 -28.39
CA LYS A 422 30.58 -69.30 -28.25
C LYS A 422 30.53 -68.22 -29.34
N ALA A 423 31.65 -67.55 -29.61
CA ALA A 423 31.79 -66.56 -30.66
C ALA A 423 31.54 -67.18 -32.05
N ARG A 424 32.09 -68.37 -32.36
CA ARG A 424 31.80 -69.09 -33.61
C ARG A 424 30.31 -69.39 -33.79
N ALA A 425 29.65 -69.83 -32.70
CA ALA A 425 28.22 -70.09 -32.72
C ALA A 425 27.41 -68.79 -32.95
N LEU A 426 27.89 -67.65 -32.44
CA LEU A 426 27.29 -66.34 -32.66
C LEU A 426 27.52 -65.85 -34.10
N VAL A 427 28.75 -65.97 -34.62
CA VAL A 427 29.12 -65.63 -36.01
C VAL A 427 28.34 -66.43 -37.03
N THR A 428 28.01 -67.68 -36.72
CA THR A 428 27.15 -68.51 -37.59
C THR A 428 25.71 -67.96 -37.66
N LYS A 429 25.25 -67.27 -36.62
CA LYS A 429 23.92 -66.66 -36.53
C LYS A 429 23.88 -65.23 -37.08
N LEU A 430 25.02 -64.57 -37.28
CA LEU A 430 25.11 -63.19 -37.79
C LEU A 430 24.28 -62.95 -39.06
N PRO A 431 24.32 -63.80 -40.12
CA PRO A 431 23.51 -63.58 -41.31
C PRO A 431 22.00 -63.52 -41.02
N ALA A 432 21.50 -64.41 -40.17
CA ALA A 432 20.09 -64.42 -39.78
C ALA A 432 19.71 -63.20 -38.94
N MET A 433 20.65 -62.66 -38.15
CA MET A 433 20.43 -61.43 -37.39
C MET A 433 20.37 -60.20 -38.32
N VAL A 434 21.24 -60.14 -39.34
CA VAL A 434 21.22 -59.09 -40.37
C VAL A 434 19.91 -59.13 -41.15
N GLU A 435 19.49 -60.29 -41.67
CA GLU A 435 18.21 -60.44 -42.39
C GLU A 435 17.01 -60.00 -41.52
N ALA A 436 16.98 -60.39 -40.25
CA ALA A 436 15.92 -60.02 -39.31
C ALA A 436 15.92 -58.54 -38.91
N LEU A 437 17.06 -57.86 -39.04
CA LEU A 437 17.22 -56.43 -38.82
C LEU A 437 16.82 -55.65 -40.08
N VAL A 438 17.30 -56.05 -41.26
CA VAL A 438 16.90 -55.51 -42.58
C VAL A 438 15.38 -55.55 -42.73
N SER A 439 14.74 -56.70 -42.49
CA SER A 439 13.28 -56.83 -42.59
C SER A 439 12.52 -55.89 -41.64
N LYS A 440 13.05 -55.64 -40.43
CA LYS A 440 12.39 -54.77 -39.45
C LYS A 440 12.62 -53.29 -39.79
N ILE A 441 13.81 -52.93 -40.28
CA ILE A 441 14.11 -51.56 -40.74
C ILE A 441 13.27 -51.22 -41.97
N THR A 442 13.21 -52.08 -42.99
CA THR A 442 12.41 -51.82 -44.19
C THR A 442 10.92 -51.69 -43.87
N SER A 443 10.41 -52.47 -42.91
CA SER A 443 9.03 -52.31 -42.40
C SER A 443 8.82 -50.95 -41.73
N TRP A 444 9.78 -50.49 -40.94
CA TRP A 444 9.73 -49.19 -40.26
C TRP A 444 9.86 -48.02 -41.24
N GLU A 445 10.79 -48.08 -42.19
CA GLU A 445 10.97 -47.05 -43.23
C GLU A 445 9.70 -46.93 -44.11
N SER A 446 9.02 -48.05 -44.36
CA SER A 446 7.74 -48.07 -45.09
C SER A 446 6.57 -47.50 -44.27
N GLU A 447 6.58 -47.68 -42.94
CA GLU A 447 5.53 -47.17 -42.04
C GLU A 447 5.69 -45.67 -41.73
N LYS A 448 6.93 -45.19 -41.65
CA LYS A 448 7.27 -43.80 -41.31
C LYS A 448 7.57 -42.92 -42.52
N GLU A 449 7.68 -43.50 -43.71
CA GLU A 449 8.07 -42.81 -44.96
C GLU A 449 9.38 -42.01 -44.85
N ALA A 450 10.29 -42.48 -44.00
CA ALA A 450 11.57 -41.84 -43.69
C ALA A 450 12.69 -42.87 -43.57
N GLU A 451 13.93 -42.47 -43.85
CA GLU A 451 15.10 -43.35 -43.73
C GLU A 451 15.47 -43.57 -42.25
N PHE A 452 15.83 -44.80 -41.89
CA PHE A 452 16.27 -45.08 -40.53
C PHE A 452 17.74 -44.69 -40.37
N LEU A 453 17.97 -43.53 -39.74
CA LEU A 453 19.30 -43.03 -39.40
C LEU A 453 19.74 -43.48 -38.00
N PHE A 454 20.95 -44.02 -37.93
CA PHE A 454 21.69 -44.39 -36.72
C PHE A 454 22.96 -43.52 -36.66
N ASP A 455 23.03 -42.60 -35.70
CA ASP A 455 24.12 -41.61 -35.59
C ASP A 455 24.39 -40.85 -36.91
N GLY A 456 23.31 -40.51 -37.63
CA GLY A 456 23.37 -39.79 -38.90
C GLY A 456 23.62 -40.65 -40.14
N ASN A 457 23.91 -41.95 -39.97
CA ASN A 457 24.12 -42.88 -41.09
C ASN A 457 22.92 -43.81 -41.25
N ARG A 458 22.53 -44.11 -42.49
CA ARG A 458 21.43 -45.05 -42.73
C ARG A 458 21.84 -46.46 -42.28
N LEU A 459 21.12 -47.04 -41.33
CA LEU A 459 21.47 -48.33 -40.74
C LEU A 459 21.44 -49.47 -41.76
N LEU A 460 20.57 -49.39 -42.78
CA LEU A 460 20.57 -50.35 -43.89
C LEU A 460 21.89 -50.33 -44.67
N SER A 461 22.42 -49.14 -44.98
CA SER A 461 23.69 -49.01 -45.69
C SER A 461 24.85 -49.60 -44.88
N MET A 462 24.86 -49.41 -43.55
CA MET A 462 25.84 -50.04 -42.66
C MET A 462 25.76 -51.57 -42.68
N LEU A 463 24.55 -52.13 -42.79
CA LEU A 463 24.34 -53.57 -42.89
C LEU A 463 24.80 -54.12 -44.25
N ASP A 464 24.51 -53.40 -45.32
CA ASP A 464 24.94 -53.76 -46.68
C ASP A 464 26.47 -53.77 -46.77
N GLU A 465 27.15 -52.70 -46.31
CA GLU A 465 28.62 -52.63 -46.23
C GLU A 465 29.22 -53.80 -45.43
N TYR A 466 28.60 -54.16 -44.31
CA TYR A 466 29.02 -55.31 -43.52
C TYR A 466 28.85 -56.64 -44.28
N THR A 467 27.74 -56.83 -45.00
CA THR A 467 27.53 -58.04 -45.80
C THR A 467 28.55 -58.17 -46.93
N GLU A 468 28.85 -57.08 -47.63
CA GLU A 468 29.87 -57.03 -48.68
C GLU A 468 31.27 -57.37 -48.13
N LEU A 469 31.66 -56.74 -47.02
CA LEU A 469 32.94 -57.00 -46.36
C LEU A 469 33.05 -58.47 -45.92
N ARG A 470 31.97 -59.04 -45.40
CA ARG A 470 31.93 -60.45 -44.98
C ARG A 470 32.08 -61.40 -46.17
N GLU A 471 31.43 -61.10 -47.30
CA GLU A 471 31.57 -61.87 -48.52
C GLU A 471 32.99 -61.79 -49.08
N GLU A 472 33.61 -60.62 -49.07
CA GLU A 472 35.00 -60.43 -49.47
C GLU A 472 35.94 -61.27 -48.61
N LYS A 473 35.79 -61.23 -47.28
CA LYS A 473 36.57 -62.05 -46.33
C LYS A 473 36.39 -63.55 -46.62
N GLU A 474 35.16 -64.02 -46.85
CA GLU A 474 34.92 -65.43 -47.16
C GLU A 474 35.50 -65.83 -48.53
N GLN A 475 35.42 -64.96 -49.54
CA GLN A 475 36.07 -65.16 -50.84
C GLN A 475 37.60 -65.21 -50.70
N GLU A 476 38.19 -64.34 -49.89
CA GLU A 476 39.63 -64.35 -49.61
C GLU A 476 40.05 -65.64 -48.90
N ARG A 477 39.24 -66.12 -47.93
CA ARG A 477 39.45 -67.45 -47.31
C ARG A 477 39.30 -68.59 -48.31
N ARG A 478 38.37 -68.51 -49.27
CA ARG A 478 38.25 -69.48 -50.38
C ARG A 478 39.48 -69.46 -51.27
N ARG A 479 39.94 -68.28 -51.72
CA ARG A 479 41.18 -68.11 -52.49
C ARG A 479 42.39 -68.68 -51.75
N LYS A 480 42.56 -68.39 -50.45
CA LYS A 480 43.63 -68.95 -49.60
C LYS A 480 43.52 -70.48 -49.46
N ARG A 481 42.30 -71.04 -49.36
CA ARG A 481 42.06 -72.49 -49.35
C ARG A 481 42.40 -73.13 -50.69
N ASP A 482 42.02 -72.52 -51.80
CA ASP A 482 42.28 -73.06 -53.14
C ASP A 482 43.75 -72.91 -53.53
N LEU A 483 44.44 -71.84 -53.11
CA LEU A 483 45.89 -71.72 -53.21
C LEU A 483 46.60 -72.82 -52.40
N LYS A 484 46.15 -73.08 -51.16
CA LYS A 484 46.65 -74.22 -50.35
C LYS A 484 46.36 -75.58 -51.00
N LYS A 485 45.21 -75.75 -51.66
CA LYS A 485 44.88 -76.98 -52.41
C LYS A 485 45.77 -77.14 -53.64
N LEU A 486 46.01 -76.08 -54.42
CA LEU A 486 46.94 -76.12 -55.55
C LEU A 486 48.36 -76.44 -55.08
N GLN A 487 48.82 -75.86 -53.98
CA GLN A 487 50.11 -76.19 -53.38
C GLN A 487 50.18 -77.65 -52.91
N GLY A 488 49.09 -78.17 -52.32
CA GLY A 488 48.96 -79.59 -51.99
C GLY A 488 48.86 -80.52 -53.20
N GLN A 489 48.27 -80.07 -54.31
CA GLN A 489 48.12 -80.82 -55.55
C GLN A 489 49.41 -80.84 -56.37
N VAL A 490 50.26 -79.82 -56.27
CA VAL A 490 51.66 -79.83 -56.75
C VAL A 490 52.48 -80.88 -55.98
N ILE A 491 52.30 -80.99 -54.66
CA ILE A 491 52.95 -82.04 -53.84
C ILE A 491 52.42 -83.45 -54.20
N THR A 492 51.16 -83.59 -54.65
CA THR A 492 50.61 -84.88 -55.11
C THR A 492 50.93 -85.23 -56.57
N SER A 493 51.23 -84.23 -57.41
CA SER A 493 51.63 -84.45 -58.82
C SER A 493 53.13 -84.66 -59.00
N GLU A 494 53.96 -84.32 -58.01
CA GLU A 494 55.36 -84.80 -57.93
C GLU A 494 55.50 -86.24 -57.39
N GLN A 495 54.41 -86.90 -57.00
CA GLN A 495 54.41 -88.28 -56.49
C GLN A 495 53.79 -89.31 -57.46
N ASP A 496 53.53 -88.97 -58.73
CA ASP A 496 53.02 -89.91 -59.74
C ASP A 496 54.13 -90.51 -60.61
N LYS A 497 55.04 -91.25 -59.96
CA LYS A 497 55.83 -92.35 -60.54
C LYS A 497 55.99 -93.45 -59.49
N GLY A 498 55.03 -94.37 -59.44
CA GLY A 498 55.20 -95.66 -58.76
C GLY A 498 53.91 -96.23 -58.16
N THR A 499 53.22 -97.09 -58.90
CA THR A 499 52.29 -98.09 -58.36
C THR A 499 52.99 -99.45 -58.29
N PRO A 500 52.45 -100.49 -57.60
CA PRO A 500 51.76 -100.50 -56.31
C PRO A 500 52.23 -101.68 -55.41
N THR A 501 51.89 -101.70 -54.12
CA THR A 501 51.68 -102.98 -53.43
C THR A 501 50.57 -102.89 -52.38
N LYS A 502 49.51 -103.66 -52.63
CA LYS A 502 48.43 -104.02 -51.70
C LYS A 502 49.00 -104.95 -50.61
N PRO A 503 48.37 -105.02 -49.43
CA PRO A 503 47.40 -106.10 -49.27
C PRO A 503 46.06 -105.66 -48.65
N GLN A 504 45.05 -106.43 -49.03
CA GLN A 504 43.67 -106.42 -48.55
C GLN A 504 43.54 -107.11 -47.19
N SER A 505 42.54 -106.69 -46.41
CA SER A 505 41.53 -107.50 -45.67
C SER A 505 41.16 -106.79 -44.36
N ALA A 506 39.93 -106.78 -43.85
CA ALA A 506 38.64 -107.15 -44.37
C ALA A 506 37.57 -106.38 -43.58
N LYS A 507 36.41 -106.24 -44.23
CA LYS A 507 35.16 -105.67 -43.73
C LYS A 507 34.72 -106.26 -42.38
N LYS A 508 34.06 -105.45 -41.56
CA LYS A 508 32.74 -105.81 -41.00
C LYS A 508 31.94 -104.56 -40.62
N SER A 509 30.89 -104.35 -41.42
CA SER A 509 29.71 -103.55 -41.15
C SER A 509 28.91 -104.10 -39.96
N LEU A 510 28.34 -103.25 -39.13
CA LEU A 510 27.01 -103.47 -38.55
C LEU A 510 26.40 -102.13 -38.10
N LYS A 511 25.41 -101.67 -38.87
CA LYS A 511 24.30 -100.85 -38.34
C LYS A 511 23.37 -101.77 -37.56
N VAL A 512 22.68 -101.24 -36.54
CA VAL A 512 21.21 -101.30 -36.34
C VAL A 512 20.81 -101.23 -34.84
N ALA A 513 19.86 -100.33 -34.61
CA ALA A 513 18.74 -100.27 -33.64
C ALA A 513 18.92 -100.12 -32.12
N THR A 514 18.50 -98.95 -31.65
CA THR A 514 17.22 -98.70 -30.92
C THR A 514 16.71 -99.73 -29.90
N ASN A 515 16.68 -99.34 -28.61
CA ASN A 515 15.48 -99.20 -27.76
C ASN A 515 15.89 -98.78 -26.32
N LYS A 516 15.31 -97.69 -25.77
CA LYS A 516 14.17 -97.66 -24.80
C LYS A 516 14.46 -98.44 -23.51
N ARG A 517 14.27 -97.96 -22.27
CA ARG A 517 13.45 -96.94 -21.56
C ARG A 517 14.07 -96.81 -20.14
N PHE A 518 13.96 -95.72 -19.39
CA PHE A 518 12.91 -95.30 -18.43
C PHE A 518 13.63 -94.21 -17.58
N ALA A 519 13.09 -93.06 -17.17
CA ALA A 519 11.88 -92.79 -16.38
C ALA A 519 11.62 -91.26 -16.49
N SER A 520 10.43 -90.81 -16.94
CA SER A 520 9.34 -90.23 -16.13
C SER A 520 9.70 -89.01 -15.25
N SER A 521 9.36 -87.81 -15.75
CA SER A 521 8.54 -86.71 -15.18
C SER A 521 8.65 -86.28 -13.70
N PRO A 522 8.12 -85.09 -13.30
CA PRO A 522 7.88 -83.85 -14.05
C PRO A 522 8.25 -82.56 -13.28
N ARG A 523 8.26 -81.47 -14.06
CA ARG A 523 7.83 -80.09 -13.77
C ARG A 523 7.29 -79.76 -12.37
N THR A 524 7.82 -78.69 -11.80
CA THR A 524 7.12 -77.79 -10.88
C THR A 524 6.88 -76.43 -11.57
N ASP A 525 5.62 -76.03 -11.55
CA ASP A 525 5.06 -74.72 -11.90
C ASP A 525 5.59 -73.62 -10.96
N SER A 526 6.04 -72.47 -11.50
CA SER A 526 5.36 -71.14 -11.57
C SER A 526 5.28 -70.40 -10.22
N PRO A 527 4.98 -69.08 -10.11
CA PRO A 527 4.48 -68.12 -11.12
C PRO A 527 5.12 -66.72 -11.05
N HIS A 528 4.75 -65.82 -11.98
CA HIS A 528 4.53 -64.41 -11.64
C HIS A 528 3.58 -63.76 -12.66
N SER A 529 2.40 -63.34 -12.19
CA SER A 529 1.63 -62.29 -12.84
C SER A 529 0.96 -61.39 -11.81
N ALA A 530 1.16 -60.10 -12.07
CA ALA A 530 0.50 -58.86 -11.71
C ALA A 530 -0.59 -58.77 -10.62
N LYS A 531 -0.39 -57.70 -9.86
CA LYS A 531 -1.31 -56.83 -9.09
C LYS A 531 -2.68 -56.59 -9.75
N SER A 532 -3.71 -56.38 -8.92
CA SER A 532 -4.53 -55.15 -8.95
C SER A 532 -5.54 -55.05 -7.79
N MET A 533 -5.55 -53.88 -7.13
CA MET A 533 -6.68 -53.16 -6.51
C MET A 533 -7.51 -53.81 -5.38
N THR A 534 -7.50 -53.21 -4.18
CA THR A 534 -8.51 -52.22 -3.71
C THR A 534 -8.45 -52.11 -2.18
N SER A 535 -8.58 -50.87 -1.72
CA SER A 535 -8.66 -50.39 -0.35
C SER A 535 -10.03 -50.61 0.32
N GLN A 536 -10.00 -51.01 1.60
CA GLN A 536 -11.00 -50.86 2.67
C GLN A 536 -10.35 -51.55 3.90
N SER A 537 -10.40 -51.15 5.17
CA SER A 537 -10.90 -50.00 5.93
C SER A 537 -10.57 -50.34 7.40
N ARG A 538 -10.22 -49.34 8.22
CA ARG A 538 -10.51 -49.21 9.68
C ARG A 538 -9.84 -50.08 10.76
N TYR A 539 -9.41 -49.30 11.77
CA TYR A 539 -9.40 -49.49 13.23
C TYR A 539 -8.37 -50.43 13.86
N GLY A 540 -7.57 -49.80 14.72
CA GLY A 540 -6.60 -50.33 15.67
C GLY A 540 -5.80 -49.18 16.25
#